data_AF-A0A945DV56-F1
#
_entry.id   AF-A0A945DV56-F1
#
_cell.length_a   1.000
_cell.length_b   1.000
_cell.length_c   1.000
_cell.angle_alpha   90.00
_cell.angle_beta   90.00
_cell.angle_gamma   90.00
#
_symmetry.space_group_name_H-M   'P 1'
#
loop_
_entity.id
_entity.type
_entity.pdbx_description
1 polymer ?
#
loop_
_entity_poly.entity_id
_entity_poly.type
_entity_poly.pdbx_seq_one_letter_code
_entity_poly.pdbx_strand_id
1 'polypeptide(L)'
;GIRTASHAFDREPPSEHHARWAKFDDEILGVDYRNHYGNRPPKDPATMIQATAAGAKHPILTSIPHDAFEAKSHLYKNKPVASTVSVLMAGTLAGRDDISEPVAWTNEVNDGRVFYTSLGGVGDFGLPAFQRLLLNGVLWALGEPVPPADPRVVMRK
;
A
#
# COMPACT_ATOMS: atom_id res chain seq x y z
N GLY A 1 -1.53 -8.00 0.98
CA GLY A 1 -2.18 -7.47 2.19
C GLY A 1 -2.64 -6.04 1.96
N ILE A 2 -3.60 -5.59 2.77
CA ILE A 2 -4.01 -4.18 2.85
C ILE A 2 -3.85 -3.71 4.29
N ARG A 3 -3.93 -2.41 4.55
CA ARG A 3 -4.15 -1.89 5.90
C ARG A 3 -5.28 -2.67 6.60
N THR A 4 -5.15 -3.19 7.82
CA THR A 4 -4.12 -3.10 8.87
C THR A 4 -3.26 -4.38 8.99
N ALA A 5 -3.11 -5.14 7.91
CA ALA A 5 -2.47 -6.46 7.92
C ALA A 5 -0.98 -6.45 8.34
N SER A 6 -0.31 -5.30 8.36
CA SER A 6 1.09 -5.18 8.77
C SER A 6 1.33 -5.56 10.23
N HIS A 7 0.34 -5.38 11.10
CA HIS A 7 0.46 -5.64 12.54
C HIS A 7 -0.70 -6.53 13.05
N ALA A 8 -1.34 -7.27 12.15
CA ALA A 8 -2.47 -8.14 12.51
C ALA A 8 -2.06 -9.31 13.41
N PHE A 9 -0.81 -9.77 13.27
CA PHE A 9 -0.26 -10.91 14.02
C PHE A 9 0.64 -10.49 15.20
N ASP A 10 0.78 -9.18 15.43
CA ASP A 10 1.54 -8.62 16.54
C ASP A 10 0.63 -8.32 17.74
N ARG A 11 0.01 -9.37 18.28
CA ARG A 11 -0.86 -9.29 19.46
C ARG A 11 -0.50 -10.35 20.48
N GLU A 12 -0.77 -10.05 21.75
CA GLU A 12 -0.64 -11.04 22.81
C GLU A 12 -1.52 -12.26 22.53
N PRO A 13 -0.95 -13.48 22.52
CA PRO A 13 -1.71 -14.68 22.25
C PRO A 13 -2.79 -14.91 23.31
N PRO A 14 -4.03 -15.27 22.92
CA PRO A 14 -5.11 -15.53 23.89
C PRO A 14 -4.92 -16.85 24.66
N SER A 15 -4.03 -17.74 24.19
CA SER A 15 -3.70 -19.01 24.82
C SER A 15 -2.38 -19.57 24.28
N GLU A 16 -1.87 -20.64 24.90
CA GLU A 16 -0.65 -21.36 24.48
C GLU A 16 -0.74 -22.03 23.09
N HIS A 17 -1.95 -22.16 22.53
CA HIS A 17 -2.15 -22.70 21.18
C HIS A 17 -1.98 -21.66 20.07
N HIS A 18 -1.69 -20.40 20.42
CA HIS A 18 -1.50 -19.30 19.48
C HIS A 18 -0.09 -18.74 19.63
N ALA A 19 0.50 -18.34 18.50
CA ALA A 19 1.79 -17.68 18.46
C ALA A 19 1.63 -16.23 18.01
N ARG A 20 2.35 -15.32 18.67
CA ARG A 20 2.54 -13.95 18.22
C ARG A 20 3.61 -13.92 17.14
N TRP A 21 3.36 -13.17 16.07
CA TRP A 21 4.34 -12.95 15.00
C TRP A 21 4.66 -11.47 14.87
N ALA A 22 5.50 -10.98 15.79
CA ALA A 22 5.83 -9.56 15.92
C ALA A 22 6.64 -8.99 14.75
N LYS A 23 7.25 -9.86 13.93
CA LYS A 23 8.10 -9.49 12.79
C LYS A 23 7.46 -9.80 11.44
N PHE A 24 6.13 -10.00 11.39
CA PHE A 24 5.46 -10.34 10.15
C PHE A 24 5.64 -9.29 9.05
N ASP A 25 5.61 -8.00 9.41
CA ASP A 25 5.87 -6.90 8.49
C ASP A 25 7.29 -6.93 7.93
N ASP A 26 8.29 -7.16 8.77
CA ASP A 26 9.69 -7.25 8.34
C ASP A 26 9.92 -8.50 7.48
N GLU A 27 9.52 -9.67 7.98
CA GLU A 27 9.82 -10.97 7.37
C GLU A 27 9.01 -11.23 6.09
N ILE A 28 7.75 -10.78 6.01
CA ILE A 28 6.86 -11.05 4.87
C ILE A 28 6.65 -9.80 4.02
N LEU A 29 6.39 -8.65 4.62
CA LEU A 29 6.12 -7.43 3.86
C LEU A 29 7.41 -6.70 3.46
N GLY A 30 8.54 -6.99 4.12
CA GLY A 30 9.84 -6.37 3.86
C GLY A 30 9.93 -4.92 4.33
N VAL A 31 9.13 -4.52 5.32
CA VAL A 31 9.13 -3.17 5.89
C VAL A 31 9.00 -3.21 7.40
N ASP A 32 9.40 -2.13 8.08
CA ASP A 32 9.17 -1.93 9.51
C ASP A 32 8.02 -0.91 9.70
N TYR A 33 6.85 -1.40 10.11
CA TYR A 33 5.69 -0.56 10.39
C TYR A 33 5.85 0.15 11.74
N ARG A 34 6.00 1.47 11.70
CA ARG A 34 6.24 2.33 12.88
C ARG A 34 5.07 3.28 13.16
N ASN A 35 3.85 2.77 13.09
CA ASN A 35 2.61 3.55 13.25
C ASN A 35 2.39 4.53 12.08
N HIS A 36 1.59 5.58 12.27
CA HIS A 36 1.21 6.53 11.23
C HIS A 36 1.37 7.99 11.69
N TYR A 37 1.38 8.92 10.74
CA TYR A 37 1.48 10.36 11.02
C TYR A 37 0.21 10.96 11.64
N GLY A 38 -0.92 10.25 11.60
CA GLY A 38 -2.15 10.66 12.29
C GLY A 38 -2.87 11.86 11.69
N ASN A 39 -2.49 12.29 10.48
CA ASN A 39 -3.06 13.42 9.77
C ASN A 39 -4.55 13.25 9.44
N ARG A 40 -5.39 14.25 9.73
CA ARG A 40 -6.84 14.27 9.51
C ARG A 40 -7.27 15.47 8.65
N PRO A 41 -7.25 15.36 7.32
CA PRO A 41 -7.73 16.42 6.44
C PRO A 41 -9.21 16.78 6.69
N PRO A 42 -9.61 18.06 6.52
CA PRO A 42 -8.77 19.19 6.12
C PRO A 42 -8.04 19.88 7.30
N LYS A 43 -8.13 19.35 8.52
CA LYS A 43 -7.49 19.97 9.71
C LYS A 43 -5.97 19.83 9.69
N ASP A 44 -5.48 18.70 9.17
CA ASP A 44 -4.07 18.42 8.96
C ASP A 44 -3.78 18.22 7.46
N PRO A 45 -2.50 18.27 7.04
CA PRO A 45 -2.10 17.99 5.66
C PRO A 45 -2.63 16.66 5.11
N ALA A 46 -3.05 16.68 3.85
CA ALA A 46 -3.49 15.51 3.12
C ALA A 46 -2.34 14.53 2.83
N THR A 47 -2.66 13.24 2.79
CA THR A 47 -1.74 12.22 2.28
C THR A 47 -1.74 12.30 0.76
N MET A 48 -0.60 12.62 0.16
CA MET A 48 -0.45 12.68 -1.30
C MET A 48 0.32 11.46 -1.77
N ILE A 49 -0.18 10.75 -2.78
CA ILE A 49 0.41 9.50 -3.28
C ILE A 49 0.83 9.68 -4.72
N GLN A 50 2.03 9.21 -5.05
CA GLN A 50 2.57 9.25 -6.40
C GLN A 50 3.25 7.92 -6.76
N ALA A 51 3.23 7.56 -8.04
CA ALA A 51 3.99 6.41 -8.54
C ALA A 51 5.50 6.70 -8.46
N THR A 52 6.29 5.68 -8.11
CA THR A 52 7.75 5.73 -8.24
C THR A 52 8.16 5.41 -9.68
N ALA A 53 9.43 5.65 -10.02
CA ALA A 53 9.97 5.24 -11.31
C ALA A 53 9.90 3.72 -11.55
N ALA A 54 10.07 2.92 -10.48
CA ALA A 54 9.89 1.47 -10.53
C ALA A 54 8.43 1.08 -10.74
N GLY A 55 7.51 1.75 -10.01
CA GLY A 55 6.08 1.52 -10.11
C GLY A 55 5.50 1.84 -11.48
N ALA A 56 5.95 2.91 -12.12
CA ALA A 56 5.40 3.39 -13.40
C ALA A 56 5.47 2.36 -14.55
N LYS A 57 6.30 1.32 -14.41
CA LYS A 57 6.45 0.22 -15.38
C LYS A 57 5.78 -1.08 -14.92
N HIS A 58 5.31 -1.14 -13.68
CA HIS A 58 4.82 -2.37 -13.06
C HIS A 58 3.35 -2.62 -13.44
N PRO A 59 2.94 -3.87 -13.78
CA PRO A 59 1.57 -4.19 -14.17
C PRO A 59 0.52 -3.84 -13.11
N ILE A 60 0.89 -3.81 -11.83
CA ILE A 60 -0.02 -3.38 -10.75
C ILE A 60 -0.50 -1.94 -10.95
N LEU A 61 0.31 -1.05 -11.55
CA LEU A 61 -0.07 0.34 -11.80
C LEU A 61 -0.80 0.55 -13.12
N THR A 62 -1.18 -0.51 -13.84
CA THR A 62 -1.99 -0.39 -15.05
C THR A 62 -3.31 0.34 -14.77
N SER A 63 -3.48 1.49 -15.43
CA SER A 63 -4.67 2.35 -15.33
C SER A 63 -4.82 3.06 -13.97
N ILE A 64 -3.70 3.33 -13.30
CA ILE A 64 -3.63 4.13 -12.07
C ILE A 64 -2.92 5.44 -12.39
N PRO A 65 -3.36 6.60 -11.88
CA PRO A 65 -2.65 7.85 -12.05
C PRO A 65 -1.20 7.73 -11.56
N HIS A 66 -0.24 8.16 -12.38
CA HIS A 66 1.17 8.21 -11.99
C HIS A 66 1.51 9.50 -11.25
N ASP A 67 0.82 10.60 -11.59
CA ASP A 67 0.92 11.88 -10.91
C ASP A 67 0.27 11.83 -9.52
N ALA A 68 0.63 12.81 -8.69
CA ALA A 68 0.19 12.85 -7.30
C ALA A 68 -1.35 12.98 -7.18
N PHE A 69 -1.95 12.15 -6.32
CA PHE A 69 -3.36 12.25 -5.94
C PHE A 69 -3.54 12.11 -4.42
N GLU A 70 -4.63 12.67 -3.91
CA GLU A 70 -4.93 12.62 -2.48
C GLU A 70 -5.54 11.27 -2.07
N ALA A 71 -4.97 10.67 -1.03
CA ALA A 71 -5.59 9.59 -0.27
C ALA A 71 -6.45 10.12 0.89
N LYS A 72 -7.40 9.30 1.34
CA LYS A 72 -8.25 9.64 2.49
C LYS A 72 -7.72 9.07 3.81
N SER A 73 -6.80 8.12 3.74
CA SER A 73 -6.14 7.52 4.91
C SER A 73 -4.94 8.30 5.43
N HIS A 74 -4.63 8.05 6.71
CA HIS A 74 -3.35 8.45 7.33
C HIS A 74 -2.15 7.86 6.57
N LEU A 75 -1.07 8.63 6.45
CA LEU A 75 0.20 8.13 5.97
C LEU A 75 0.85 7.22 7.02
N TYR A 76 1.15 5.96 6.66
CA TYR A 76 1.85 5.00 7.50
C TYR A 76 3.36 5.21 7.40
N LYS A 77 4.09 4.94 8.48
CA LYS A 77 5.56 4.94 8.53
C LYS A 77 6.03 3.51 8.27
N ASN A 78 6.57 3.22 7.09
CA ASN A 78 6.88 1.86 6.63
C ASN A 78 8.37 1.72 6.29
N LYS A 79 9.24 2.33 7.10
CA LYS A 79 10.69 2.34 6.92
C LYS A 79 11.40 1.80 8.17
N PRO A 80 12.54 1.08 8.01
CA PRO A 80 13.25 0.80 6.75
C PRO A 80 12.54 -0.18 5.80
N VAL A 81 13.05 -0.26 4.57
CA VAL A 81 12.56 -1.13 3.49
C VAL A 81 13.66 -2.11 3.13
N ALA A 82 13.34 -3.40 3.07
CA ALA A 82 14.27 -4.46 2.70
C ALA A 82 14.68 -4.36 1.22
N SER A 83 15.86 -4.88 0.87
CA SER A 83 16.38 -4.87 -0.51
C SER A 83 15.56 -5.70 -1.50
N THR A 84 14.74 -6.62 -1.01
CA THR A 84 13.84 -7.47 -1.80
C THR A 84 12.54 -6.74 -2.17
N VAL A 85 12.28 -5.57 -1.59
CA VAL A 85 11.07 -4.80 -1.83
C VAL A 85 11.22 -3.88 -3.03
N SER A 86 10.24 -3.92 -3.92
CA SER A 86 10.06 -2.93 -4.98
C SER A 86 8.91 -1.98 -4.63
N VAL A 87 9.25 -0.76 -4.22
CA VAL A 87 8.26 0.29 -3.90
C VAL A 87 7.64 0.81 -5.19
N LEU A 88 6.33 0.59 -5.35
CA LEU A 88 5.58 1.01 -6.55
C LEU A 88 4.99 2.41 -6.40
N MET A 89 4.53 2.77 -5.19
CA MET A 89 4.00 4.09 -4.88
C MET A 89 4.52 4.57 -3.54
N ALA A 90 4.82 5.87 -3.46
CA ALA A 90 5.23 6.55 -2.24
C ALA A 90 4.17 7.60 -1.85
N GLY A 91 4.06 7.85 -0.55
CA GLY A 91 3.19 8.85 0.02
C GLY A 91 3.98 9.95 0.73
N THR A 92 3.51 11.19 0.61
CA THR A 92 3.99 12.36 1.34
C THR A 92 2.83 13.00 2.11
N LEU A 93 3.12 14.01 2.92
CA LEU A 93 2.09 14.91 3.45
C LEU A 93 2.12 16.22 2.66
N ALA A 94 0.94 16.76 2.32
CA ALA A 94 0.84 17.99 1.53
C ALA A 94 1.67 19.14 2.16
N GLY A 95 2.59 19.72 1.39
CA GLY A 95 3.50 20.77 1.86
C GLY A 95 4.64 20.28 2.76
N ARG A 96 4.91 18.97 2.81
CA ARG A 96 5.96 18.34 3.63
C ARG A 96 6.77 17.34 2.80
N ASP A 97 7.61 17.90 1.94
CA ASP A 97 8.45 17.11 1.02
C ASP A 97 9.58 16.35 1.75
N ASP A 98 9.83 16.68 3.02
CA ASP A 98 10.74 15.94 3.91
C ASP A 98 10.19 14.56 4.31
N ILE A 99 8.89 14.33 4.14
CA ILE A 99 8.22 13.08 4.48
C ILE A 99 7.95 12.29 3.20
N SER A 100 8.46 11.07 3.13
CA SER A 100 8.17 10.13 2.05
C SER A 100 8.17 8.70 2.59
N GLU A 101 7.07 7.99 2.41
CA GLU A 101 6.88 6.62 2.92
C GLU A 101 6.37 5.68 1.82
N PRO A 102 6.77 4.39 1.79
CA PRO A 102 6.15 3.40 0.92
C PRO A 102 4.65 3.27 1.19
N VAL A 103 3.83 3.30 0.14
CA VAL A 103 2.37 3.18 0.22
C VAL A 103 1.84 1.95 -0.50
N ALA A 104 2.49 1.55 -1.59
CA ALA A 104 2.20 0.29 -2.28
C ALA A 104 3.50 -0.30 -2.79
N TRP A 105 3.71 -1.60 -2.56
CA TRP A 105 4.95 -2.27 -2.93
C TRP A 105 4.74 -3.77 -3.14
N THR A 106 5.74 -4.38 -3.76
CA THR A 106 5.88 -5.84 -3.84
C THR A 106 7.09 -6.31 -3.05
N ASN A 107 7.06 -7.56 -2.60
CA ASN A 107 8.18 -8.26 -1.99
C ASN A 107 8.24 -9.70 -2.54
N GLU A 108 9.42 -10.30 -2.54
CA GLU A 108 9.63 -11.71 -2.86
C GLU A 108 10.23 -12.41 -1.63
N VAL A 109 9.49 -13.38 -1.09
CA VAL A 109 9.85 -14.11 0.14
C VAL A 109 9.44 -15.56 0.01
N ASN A 110 10.35 -16.50 0.31
CA ASN A 110 10.10 -17.95 0.27
C ASN A 110 9.50 -18.41 -1.08
N ASP A 111 10.06 -17.94 -2.20
CA ASP A 111 9.57 -18.19 -3.57
C ASP A 111 8.14 -17.69 -3.85
N GLY A 112 7.55 -16.94 -2.92
CA GLY A 112 6.23 -16.34 -3.00
C GLY A 112 6.29 -14.86 -3.40
N ARG A 113 5.25 -14.42 -4.12
CA ARG A 113 5.03 -13.00 -4.44
C ARG A 113 4.11 -12.36 -3.42
N VAL A 114 4.54 -11.26 -2.83
CA VAL A 114 3.75 -10.47 -1.89
C VAL A 114 3.43 -9.13 -2.53
N PHE A 115 2.15 -8.74 -2.54
CA PHE A 115 1.74 -7.37 -2.78
C PHE A 115 1.16 -6.79 -1.49
N TYR A 116 1.54 -5.57 -1.13
CA TYR A 116 0.95 -4.86 -0.01
C TYR A 116 0.68 -3.38 -0.35
N THR A 117 -0.39 -2.84 0.22
CA THR A 117 -0.62 -1.39 0.29
C THR A 117 -1.06 -0.95 1.68
N SER A 118 -0.51 0.17 2.15
CA SER A 118 -0.92 0.81 3.42
C SER A 118 -2.20 1.64 3.29
N LEU A 119 -2.77 1.70 2.09
CA LEU A 119 -4.12 2.22 1.85
C LEU A 119 -5.18 1.21 2.28
N GLY A 120 -6.42 1.68 2.32
CA GLY A 120 -7.57 0.87 2.77
C GLY A 120 -8.21 1.42 4.03
N GLY A 121 -8.05 2.72 4.31
CA GLY A 121 -9.02 3.41 5.15
C GLY A 121 -10.40 3.40 4.47
N VAL A 122 -11.48 3.49 5.23
CA VAL A 122 -12.85 3.42 4.69
C VAL A 122 -13.07 4.39 3.52
N GLY A 123 -12.52 5.62 3.61
CA GLY A 123 -12.61 6.61 2.54
C GLY A 123 -11.81 6.26 1.27
N ASP A 124 -10.74 5.46 1.38
CA ASP A 124 -9.95 5.06 0.20
C ASP A 124 -10.73 4.13 -0.71
N PHE A 125 -11.66 3.33 -0.17
CA PHE A 125 -12.53 2.47 -0.98
C PHE A 125 -13.46 3.27 -1.91
N GLY A 126 -13.65 4.56 -1.67
CA GLY A 126 -14.32 5.46 -2.61
C GLY A 126 -13.44 5.97 -3.75
N LEU A 127 -12.12 5.74 -3.70
CA LEU A 127 -11.17 6.21 -4.72
C LEU A 127 -11.06 5.17 -5.86
N PRO A 128 -11.38 5.53 -7.12
CA PRO A 128 -11.22 4.61 -8.25
C PRO A 128 -9.79 4.10 -8.40
N ALA A 129 -8.79 4.95 -8.12
CA ALA A 129 -7.38 4.58 -8.15
C ALA A 129 -7.05 3.46 -7.15
N PHE A 130 -7.62 3.50 -5.94
CA PHE A 130 -7.40 2.47 -4.93
C PHE A 130 -8.14 1.17 -5.26
N GLN A 131 -9.40 1.26 -5.71
CA GLN A 131 -10.15 0.07 -6.16
C GLN A 131 -9.39 -0.67 -7.27
N ARG A 132 -8.84 0.09 -8.23
CA ARG A 132 -8.01 -0.45 -9.32
C ARG A 132 -6.71 -1.05 -8.81
N LEU A 133 -6.00 -0.36 -7.91
CA LEU A 133 -4.79 -0.85 -7.26
C LEU A 133 -5.03 -2.20 -6.57
N LEU A 134 -6.12 -2.31 -5.82
CA LEU A 134 -6.47 -3.51 -5.09
C LEU A 134 -6.76 -4.69 -6.04
N LEU A 135 -7.58 -4.46 -7.07
CA LEU A 135 -7.86 -5.49 -8.08
C LEU A 135 -6.57 -5.96 -8.79
N ASN A 136 -5.77 -5.01 -9.27
CA ASN A 136 -4.54 -5.33 -9.99
C ASN A 136 -3.55 -6.09 -9.10
N GLY A 137 -3.42 -5.69 -7.83
CA GLY A 137 -2.58 -6.35 -6.85
C GLY A 137 -3.00 -7.79 -6.55
N VAL A 138 -4.31 -8.04 -6.44
CA VAL A 138 -4.85 -9.40 -6.27
C VAL A 138 -4.55 -10.28 -7.48
N LEU A 139 -4.84 -9.79 -8.70
CA LEU A 139 -4.57 -10.55 -9.93
C LEU A 139 -3.08 -10.85 -10.09
N TRP A 140 -2.21 -9.86 -9.87
CA TRP A 140 -0.76 -10.04 -9.92
C TRP A 140 -0.26 -11.06 -8.90
N ALA A 141 -0.78 -11.03 -7.67
CA ALA A 141 -0.42 -12.01 -6.64
C ALA A 141 -0.82 -13.44 -7.07
N LEU A 142 -2.00 -13.60 -7.68
CA LEU A 142 -2.47 -14.87 -8.24
C LEU A 142 -1.72 -15.31 -9.51
N GLY A 143 -0.92 -14.44 -10.13
CA GLY A 143 -0.27 -14.72 -11.41
C GLY A 143 -1.20 -14.58 -12.62
N GLU A 144 -2.35 -13.93 -12.42
CA GLU A 144 -3.33 -13.67 -13.46
C GLU A 144 -3.00 -12.38 -14.21
N PRO A 145 -3.36 -12.27 -15.49
CA PRO A 145 -3.13 -11.05 -16.27
C PRO A 145 -3.93 -9.88 -15.69
N VAL A 146 -3.26 -8.74 -15.53
CA VAL A 146 -3.94 -7.49 -15.20
C VAL A 146 -4.64 -6.97 -16.46
N PRO A 147 -5.97 -6.86 -16.49
CA PRO A 147 -6.68 -6.40 -17.68
C PRO A 147 -6.30 -4.94 -17.97
N PRO A 148 -6.38 -4.46 -19.23
CA PRO A 148 -6.23 -3.05 -19.53
C PRO A 148 -7.36 -2.22 -18.88
N ALA A 149 -7.27 -0.89 -18.95
CA ALA A 149 -8.38 -0.03 -18.53
C ALA A 149 -9.64 -0.41 -19.33
N ASP A 150 -10.75 -0.71 -18.66
CA ASP A 150 -12.05 -0.77 -19.33
C ASP A 150 -12.56 0.67 -19.50
N PRO A 151 -12.69 1.19 -20.73
CA PRO A 151 -13.17 2.56 -20.97
C PRO A 151 -14.53 2.83 -20.34
N ARG A 152 -15.35 1.79 -20.11
CA ARG A 152 -16.70 1.89 -19.54
C ARG A 152 -16.70 2.12 -18.03
N VAL A 153 -15.60 1.81 -17.34
CA VAL A 153 -15.46 1.97 -15.88
C VAL A 153 -14.92 3.37 -15.51
N VAL A 154 -14.21 4.03 -16.43
CA VAL A 154 -13.64 5.38 -16.23
C VAL A 154 -14.73 6.48 -16.18
N MET A 155 -15.92 6.19 -16.69
CA MET A 155 -17.06 7.12 -16.74
C MET A 155 -18.04 6.90 -15.58
N ARG A 156 -17.62 7.13 -14.34
CA ARG A 156 -18.56 7.55 -13.28
C ARG A 156 -17.94 8.74 -12.55
N LYS A 157 -18.26 9.93 -13.08
CA LYS A 157 -18.11 11.20 -12.37
C LYS A 157 -19.17 11.27 -11.26
#